data_AF-X8AGV5-F1
#
_entry.id   AF-X8AGV5-F1
#
_cell.length_a   1.000
_cell.length_b   1.000
_cell.length_c   1.000
_cell.angle_alpha   90.00
_cell.angle_beta   90.00
_cell.angle_gamma   90.00
#
_symmetry.space_group_name_H-M   'P 1'
#
loop_
_entity.id
_entity.type
_entity.pdbx_description
1 polymer ?
#
loop_
_entity_poly.entity_id
_entity_poly.type
_entity_poly.pdbx_seq_one_letter_code
_entity_poly.pdbx_strand_id
1 'polypeptide(L)'
;MKLARNMLTFTSYAAACEAMKLAEAAGLDLQALGRVVRHTDALTGGPGAIMVRENMKPLEPGHFLYEPFLHTRALGEKDLSLALALGEVLSIELPLAEVALQRLADGLGLPHTARRSDWRRDGRTASQRPREDERGLRLGDAGYAG
;
A
#
# COMPACT_ATOMS: atom_id res chain seq x y z
N MET A 1 -11.31 -17.70 -14.41
CA MET A 1 -10.60 -18.38 -13.29
C MET A 1 -9.15 -18.72 -13.64
N LYS A 2 -8.86 -19.66 -14.55
CA LYS A 2 -7.48 -20.13 -14.84
C LYS A 2 -6.48 -19.02 -15.19
N LEU A 3 -6.85 -18.12 -16.11
CA LEU A 3 -5.95 -17.05 -16.55
C LEU A 3 -5.57 -16.10 -15.41
N ALA A 4 -6.53 -15.68 -14.59
CA ALA A 4 -6.28 -14.83 -13.42
C ALA A 4 -5.38 -15.53 -12.39
N ARG A 5 -5.64 -16.81 -12.11
CA ARG A 5 -4.80 -17.62 -11.21
C ARG A 5 -3.37 -17.75 -11.75
N ASN A 6 -3.22 -18.02 -13.04
CA ASN A 6 -1.91 -18.15 -13.67
C ASN A 6 -1.17 -16.81 -13.74
N MET A 7 -1.88 -15.70 -13.95
CA MET A 7 -1.32 -14.35 -13.88
C MET A 7 -0.69 -14.13 -12.49
N LEU A 8 -1.41 -14.38 -11.40
CA LEU A 8 -0.86 -14.30 -10.04
C LEU A 8 0.38 -15.19 -9.86
N THR A 9 0.33 -16.41 -10.41
CA THR A 9 1.44 -17.37 -10.31
C THR A 9 2.68 -16.84 -11.01
N PHE A 10 2.60 -16.49 -12.29
CA PHE A 10 3.77 -16.10 -13.06
C PHE A 10 4.29 -14.71 -12.69
N THR A 11 3.42 -13.78 -12.25
CA THR A 11 3.86 -12.52 -11.64
C THR A 11 4.60 -12.76 -10.31
N SER A 12 4.11 -13.68 -9.47
CA SER A 12 4.83 -14.05 -8.24
C SER A 12 6.18 -14.71 -8.51
N TYR A 13 6.32 -15.49 -9.58
CA TYR A 13 7.61 -16.06 -9.98
C TYR A 13 8.59 -14.98 -10.45
N ALA A 14 8.12 -13.99 -11.21
CA ALA A 14 8.94 -12.85 -11.61
C ALA A 14 9.41 -12.05 -10.37
N ALA A 15 8.51 -11.80 -9.41
CA ALA A 15 8.85 -11.15 -8.14
C ALA A 15 9.84 -11.98 -7.31
N ALA A 16 9.71 -13.31 -7.28
CA ALA A 16 10.66 -14.19 -6.61
C ALA A 16 12.06 -14.12 -7.25
N CYS A 17 12.15 -14.05 -8.58
CA CYS A 17 13.43 -13.85 -9.27
C CYS A 17 14.07 -12.49 -8.93
N GLU A 18 13.28 -11.43 -8.83
CA GLU A 18 13.75 -10.11 -8.41
C GLU A 18 14.25 -10.12 -6.95
N ALA A 19 13.52 -10.76 -6.04
CA ALA A 19 13.94 -10.94 -4.65
C ALA A 19 15.25 -11.75 -4.53
N MET A 20 15.43 -12.79 -5.36
CA MET A 20 16.68 -13.57 -5.40
C MET A 20 17.86 -12.72 -5.89
N LYS A 21 17.67 -11.85 -6.88
CA LYS A 21 18.73 -10.92 -7.32
C LYS A 21 19.15 -9.97 -6.20
N LEU A 22 18.19 -9.40 -5.49
CA LEU A 22 18.46 -8.54 -4.34
C LEU A 22 19.25 -9.29 -3.25
N ALA A 23 18.82 -10.51 -2.93
CA ALA A 23 19.47 -11.34 -1.92
C ALA A 23 20.90 -11.76 -2.31
N GLU A 24 21.11 -12.16 -3.57
CA GLU A 24 22.43 -12.50 -4.10
C GLU A 24 23.38 -11.28 -4.03
N ALA A 25 22.93 -10.11 -4.48
CA ALA A 25 23.71 -8.88 -4.41
C ALA A 25 24.03 -8.46 -2.96
N ALA A 26 23.16 -8.80 -2.01
CA ALA A 26 23.37 -8.59 -0.57
C ALA A 26 24.24 -9.67 0.10
N GLY A 27 24.73 -10.66 -0.65
CA GLY A 27 25.57 -11.75 -0.12
C GLY A 27 24.82 -12.82 0.68
N LEU A 28 23.52 -12.99 0.44
CA LEU A 28 22.67 -13.96 1.15
C LEU A 28 22.58 -15.32 0.42
N ASP A 29 22.42 -16.40 1.19
CA ASP A 29 22.20 -17.75 0.64
C ASP A 29 20.79 -17.89 0.05
N LEU A 30 20.72 -18.08 -1.28
CA LEU A 30 19.45 -18.27 -2.00
C LEU A 30 18.71 -19.55 -1.58
N GLN A 31 19.43 -20.60 -1.16
CA GLN A 31 18.79 -21.81 -0.66
C GLN A 31 18.13 -21.56 0.69
N ALA A 32 18.76 -20.79 1.57
CA ALA A 32 18.16 -20.35 2.83
C ALA A 32 16.93 -19.48 2.57
N LEU A 33 17.03 -18.48 1.69
CA LEU A 33 15.89 -17.65 1.28
C LEU A 33 14.71 -18.51 0.79
N GLY A 34 14.98 -19.45 -0.12
CA GLY A 34 13.94 -20.33 -0.65
C GLY A 34 13.29 -21.22 0.42
N ARG A 35 14.05 -21.71 1.40
CA ARG A 35 13.49 -22.47 2.53
C ARG A 35 12.57 -21.61 3.40
N VAL A 36 13.01 -20.39 3.74
CA VAL A 36 12.21 -19.46 4.54
C VAL A 36 10.90 -19.13 3.83
N VAL A 37 10.95 -18.68 2.57
CA VAL A 37 9.76 -18.32 1.80
C VAL A 37 8.75 -19.46 1.73
N ARG A 38 9.19 -20.68 1.35
CA ARG A 38 8.28 -21.84 1.26
C ARG A 38 7.66 -22.22 2.61
N HIS A 39 8.45 -22.16 3.69
CA HIS A 39 7.96 -22.47 5.02
C HIS A 39 6.94 -21.45 5.49
N THR A 40 7.23 -20.16 5.36
CA THR A 40 6.32 -19.09 5.78
C THR A 40 5.05 -19.08 4.96
N ASP A 41 5.13 -19.25 3.63
CA ASP A 41 3.94 -19.29 2.77
C ASP A 41 3.02 -20.47 3.10
N ALA A 42 3.58 -21.62 3.51
CA ALA A 42 2.79 -22.76 3.96
C ALA A 42 1.98 -22.47 5.24
N LEU A 43 2.46 -21.54 6.08
CA LEU A 43 1.79 -21.13 7.32
C LEU A 43 0.81 -19.97 7.12
N THR A 44 1.16 -19.00 6.27
CA THR A 44 0.37 -17.78 6.05
C THR A 44 -0.63 -17.90 4.91
N GLY A 45 -0.47 -18.89 4.03
CA GLY A 45 -1.30 -19.08 2.82
C GLY A 45 -0.78 -18.36 1.58
N GLY A 46 0.37 -17.69 1.67
CA GLY A 46 1.00 -16.98 0.54
C GLY A 46 0.12 -15.87 -0.05
N PRO A 47 0.27 -15.53 -1.34
CA PRO A 47 -0.47 -14.42 -1.97
C PRO A 47 -2.00 -14.58 -1.95
N GLY A 48 -2.51 -15.81 -1.81
CA GLY A 48 -3.95 -16.07 -1.71
C GLY A 48 -4.58 -15.56 -0.42
N ALA A 49 -3.79 -15.35 0.64
CA ALA A 49 -4.29 -14.96 1.96
C ALA A 49 -5.01 -13.59 1.98
N ILE A 50 -4.69 -12.70 1.03
CA ILE A 50 -5.34 -11.39 0.90
C ILE A 50 -6.57 -11.40 -0.03
N MET A 51 -6.85 -12.50 -0.72
CA MET A 51 -7.93 -12.61 -1.71
C MET A 51 -9.27 -12.99 -1.04
N VAL A 52 -9.66 -12.24 0.00
CA VAL A 52 -10.80 -12.53 0.89
C VAL A 52 -11.91 -11.47 0.82
N ARG A 53 -11.93 -10.68 -0.26
CA ARG A 53 -12.90 -9.60 -0.49
C ARG A 53 -13.97 -10.04 -1.48
N GLU A 54 -15.20 -9.58 -1.25
CA GLU A 54 -16.32 -9.79 -2.19
C GLU A 54 -16.21 -8.94 -3.46
N ASN A 55 -15.58 -7.77 -3.36
CA ASN A 55 -15.40 -6.84 -4.46
C ASN A 55 -14.17 -5.93 -4.24
N MET A 56 -13.78 -5.19 -5.28
CA MET A 56 -12.60 -4.31 -5.28
C MET A 56 -12.88 -2.84 -4.90
N LYS A 57 -14.08 -2.50 -4.39
CA LYS A 57 -14.38 -1.14 -3.90
C LYS A 57 -13.56 -0.82 -2.65
N PRO A 58 -13.15 0.45 -2.42
CA PRO A 58 -12.46 0.83 -1.19
C PRO A 58 -13.13 0.29 0.07
N LEU A 59 -12.32 -0.09 1.06
CA LEU A 59 -12.79 -0.54 2.36
C LEU A 59 -13.17 0.67 3.20
N GLU A 60 -14.41 0.71 3.66
CA GLU A 60 -14.89 1.75 4.57
C GLU A 60 -14.46 1.44 6.02
N PRO A 61 -14.26 2.47 6.86
CA PRO A 61 -14.08 2.29 8.29
C PRO A 61 -15.22 1.44 8.88
N GLY A 62 -14.87 0.46 9.71
CA GLY A 62 -15.84 -0.49 10.29
C GLY A 62 -16.03 -1.79 9.48
N HIS A 63 -15.52 -1.87 8.25
CA HIS A 63 -15.41 -3.16 7.55
C HIS A 63 -14.43 -4.07 8.30
N PHE A 64 -14.75 -5.36 8.46
CA PHE A 64 -13.94 -6.29 9.28
C PHE A 64 -12.48 -6.46 8.80
N LEU A 65 -12.23 -6.26 7.50
CA LEU A 65 -10.90 -6.25 6.90
C LEU A 65 -10.15 -4.91 6.99
N TYR A 66 -10.82 -3.83 7.39
CA TYR A 66 -10.25 -2.47 7.33
C TYR A 66 -8.94 -2.38 8.14
N GLU A 67 -9.00 -2.68 9.44
CA GLU A 67 -7.83 -2.61 10.32
C GLU A 67 -6.72 -3.60 9.95
N PRO A 68 -7.01 -4.90 9.69
CA PRO A 68 -5.97 -5.83 9.22
C PRO A 68 -5.28 -5.37 7.94
N PHE A 69 -6.03 -4.87 6.94
CA PHE A 69 -5.44 -4.43 5.68
C PHE A 69 -4.71 -3.09 5.84
N LEU A 70 -5.14 -2.24 6.76
CA LEU A 70 -4.45 -0.99 7.08
C LEU A 70 -3.08 -1.27 7.70
N HIS A 71 -3.02 -2.25 8.62
CA HIS A 71 -1.77 -2.74 9.17
C HIS A 71 -0.86 -3.35 8.10
N THR A 72 -1.41 -4.22 7.24
CA THR A 72 -0.68 -4.82 6.11
C THR A 72 -0.14 -3.77 5.15
N ARG A 73 -0.93 -2.72 4.82
CA ARG A 73 -0.48 -1.61 3.98
C ARG A 73 0.73 -0.92 4.60
N ALA A 74 0.65 -0.57 5.88
CA ALA A 74 1.75 0.12 6.58
C ALA A 74 3.03 -0.73 6.63
N LEU A 75 2.90 -2.04 6.90
CA LEU A 75 4.03 -2.97 6.90
C LEU A 75 4.63 -3.11 5.50
N GLY A 76 3.80 -3.35 4.49
CA GLY A 76 4.25 -3.54 3.12
C GLY A 76 4.91 -2.30 2.52
N GLU A 77 4.35 -1.10 2.74
CA GLU A 77 4.96 0.16 2.29
C GLU A 77 6.34 0.39 2.92
N LYS A 78 6.46 0.13 4.23
CA LYS A 78 7.73 0.22 4.95
C LYS A 78 8.75 -0.76 4.39
N ASP A 79 8.40 -2.04 4.28
CA ASP A 79 9.35 -3.09 3.88
C ASP A 79 9.75 -2.96 2.41
N LEU A 80 8.82 -2.59 1.51
CA LEU A 80 9.13 -2.28 0.12
C LEU A 80 10.04 -1.06 -0.01
N SER A 81 9.82 0.00 0.78
CA SER A 81 10.71 1.17 0.78
C SER A 81 12.13 0.81 1.23
N LEU A 82 12.28 -0.07 2.23
CA LEU A 82 13.58 -0.57 2.67
C LEU A 82 14.25 -1.45 1.61
N ALA A 83 13.49 -2.31 0.93
CA ALA A 83 14.01 -3.14 -0.16
C ALA A 83 14.52 -2.29 -1.34
N LEU A 84 13.77 -1.25 -1.71
CA LEU A 84 14.17 -0.30 -2.76
C LEU A 84 15.43 0.47 -2.37
N ALA A 85 15.50 1.00 -1.15
CA ALA A 85 16.70 1.66 -0.65
C ALA A 85 17.92 0.72 -0.63
N LEU A 86 17.73 -0.56 -0.30
CA LEU A 86 18.81 -1.56 -0.40
C LEU A 86 19.21 -1.83 -1.85
N GLY A 87 18.25 -1.90 -2.77
CA GLY A 87 18.49 -2.01 -4.22
C GLY A 87 19.34 -0.86 -4.75
N GLU A 88 19.04 0.38 -4.35
CA GLU A 88 19.84 1.56 -4.68
C GLU A 88 21.30 1.44 -4.18
N VAL A 89 21.49 1.05 -2.91
CA VAL A 89 22.84 0.85 -2.33
C VAL A 89 23.63 -0.22 -3.09
N LEU A 90 22.97 -1.28 -3.53
CA LEU A 90 23.58 -2.40 -4.24
C LEU A 90 23.63 -2.21 -5.77
N SER A 91 23.10 -1.09 -6.28
CA SER A 91 22.99 -0.81 -7.72
C SER A 91 22.21 -1.88 -8.50
N ILE A 92 21.09 -2.37 -7.93
CA ILE A 92 20.17 -3.33 -8.53
C ILE A 92 18.80 -2.67 -8.74
N GLU A 93 18.26 -2.78 -9.94
CA GLU A 93 16.89 -2.33 -10.24
C GLU A 93 15.86 -3.33 -9.73
N LEU A 94 14.80 -2.82 -9.09
CA LEU A 94 13.69 -3.61 -8.53
C LEU A 94 12.33 -3.11 -9.07
N PRO A 95 12.09 -3.19 -10.39
CA PRO A 95 10.91 -2.58 -11.01
C PRO A 95 9.58 -3.20 -10.52
N LEU A 96 9.54 -4.47 -10.14
CA LEU A 96 8.32 -5.06 -9.57
C LEU A 96 8.07 -4.56 -8.14
N ALA A 97 9.11 -4.38 -7.33
CA ALA A 97 8.99 -3.77 -6.01
C ALA A 97 8.51 -2.31 -6.08
N GLU A 98 8.98 -1.54 -7.06
CA GLU A 98 8.50 -0.16 -7.31
C GLU A 98 7.01 -0.13 -7.64
N VAL A 99 6.58 -0.96 -8.59
CA VAL A 99 5.16 -1.07 -8.96
C VAL A 99 4.34 -1.54 -7.76
N ALA A 100 4.84 -2.50 -6.97
CA ALA A 100 4.16 -2.96 -5.77
C ALA A 100 3.96 -1.81 -4.77
N LEU A 101 5.01 -1.01 -4.49
CA LEU A 101 4.92 0.12 -3.56
C LEU A 101 3.90 1.16 -4.04
N GLN A 102 3.90 1.48 -5.34
CA GLN A 102 2.97 2.44 -5.93
C GLN A 102 1.50 1.97 -5.89
N ARG A 103 1.25 0.65 -5.87
CA ARG A 103 -0.09 0.08 -6.07
C ARG A 103 -0.67 -0.60 -4.84
N LEU A 104 0.13 -0.90 -3.81
CA LEU A 104 -0.28 -1.70 -2.66
C LEU A 104 -1.51 -1.10 -1.95
N ALA A 105 -1.47 0.19 -1.63
CA ALA A 105 -2.55 0.89 -0.94
C ALA A 105 -3.89 0.77 -1.69
N ASP A 106 -3.90 1.11 -2.98
CA ASP A 106 -5.09 1.06 -3.83
C ASP A 106 -5.58 -0.38 -4.02
N GLY A 107 -4.65 -1.32 -4.22
CA GLY A 107 -4.96 -2.76 -4.39
C GLY A 107 -5.62 -3.38 -3.15
N LEU A 108 -5.16 -2.99 -1.95
CA LEU A 108 -5.79 -3.40 -0.69
C LEU A 108 -7.15 -2.70 -0.44
N GLY A 109 -7.54 -1.74 -1.29
CA GLY A 109 -8.78 -0.97 -1.09
C GLY A 109 -8.64 0.09 0.01
N LEU A 110 -7.41 0.48 0.34
CA LEU A 110 -7.11 1.51 1.34
C LEU A 110 -6.26 2.61 0.69
N PRO A 111 -6.82 3.34 -0.29
CA PRO A 111 -6.09 4.43 -0.94
C PRO A 111 -5.67 5.45 0.12
N HIS A 112 -4.53 6.09 -0.09
CA HIS A 112 -4.16 7.23 0.73
C HIS A 112 -5.19 8.33 0.52
N THR A 113 -5.81 8.80 1.61
CA THR A 113 -6.61 10.02 1.53
C THR A 113 -5.67 11.12 1.06
N ALA A 114 -5.99 11.78 -0.06
CA ALA A 114 -5.24 12.94 -0.51
C ALA A 114 -5.06 13.86 0.70
N ARG A 115 -3.81 14.04 1.14
CA ARG A 115 -3.50 14.90 2.27
C ARG A 115 -4.09 16.25 1.92
N ARG A 116 -5.08 16.72 2.69
CA ARG A 116 -5.70 18.04 2.55
C ARG A 116 -4.64 19.09 2.86
N SER A 117 -3.76 19.37 1.90
CA SER A 117 -2.80 20.46 1.95
C SER A 117 -2.14 20.66 0.58
N ASP A 118 -2.88 21.20 -0.37
CA ASP A 118 -2.27 21.93 -1.50
C ASP A 118 -2.67 23.42 -1.49
N TRP A 119 -2.95 23.97 -0.30
CA TRP A 119 -3.22 25.41 -0.15
C TRP A 119 -2.00 26.27 -0.51
N ARG A 120 -0.78 25.70 -0.51
CA ARG A 120 0.46 26.42 -0.85
C ARG A 120 0.69 26.58 -2.36
N ARG A 121 -0.06 25.90 -3.23
CA ARG A 121 0.17 25.93 -4.69
C ARG A 121 -0.51 27.09 -5.43
N ASP A 122 -1.44 27.78 -4.77
CA ASP A 122 -2.26 28.85 -5.39
C ASP A 122 -1.77 30.29 -5.14
N GLY A 123 -0.57 30.49 -4.57
CA GLY A 123 -0.02 31.84 -4.36
C GLY A 123 -0.81 32.72 -3.37
N ARG A 124 -1.71 32.14 -2.57
CA ARG A 124 -2.49 32.86 -1.55
C ARG A 124 -1.67 33.11 -0.29
N THR A 125 -1.67 34.35 0.20
CA THR A 125 -0.89 34.78 1.37
C THR A 125 -1.54 34.32 2.68
N ALA A 126 -0.77 34.28 3.78
CA ALA A 126 -1.20 33.77 5.08
C ALA A 126 -2.47 34.44 5.66
N SER A 127 -2.82 35.64 5.19
CA SER A 127 -4.03 36.39 5.55
C SER A 127 -5.33 35.85 4.91
N GLN A 128 -5.23 34.97 3.91
CA GLN A 128 -6.36 34.35 3.22
C GLN A 128 -6.66 32.92 3.70
N ARG A 129 -6.03 32.47 4.80
CA ARG A 129 -6.45 31.26 5.49
C ARG A 129 -7.93 31.38 5.87
N PRO A 130 -8.80 30.41 5.54
CA PRO A 130 -10.10 30.34 6.17
C PRO A 130 -9.88 30.28 7.69
N ARG A 131 -10.51 31.20 8.44
CA ARG A 131 -10.52 31.12 9.89
C ARG A 131 -11.37 29.91 10.26
N GLU A 132 -10.73 28.81 10.65
CA GLU A 132 -11.41 27.68 11.25
C GLU A 132 -11.97 28.14 12.60
N ASP A 133 -13.29 28.06 12.76
CA ASP A 133 -13.93 28.18 14.07
C ASP A 133 -13.72 26.86 14.82
N GLU A 134 -13.33 26.95 16.09
CA GLU A 134 -13.00 25.80 16.96
C GLU A 134 -14.20 24.94 17.38
N ARG A 135 -15.36 25.01 16.72
CA ARG A 135 -16.51 24.18 17.03
C ARG A 135 -17.22 23.73 15.76
N GLY A 136 -16.95 22.48 15.38
CA GLY A 136 -17.78 21.78 14.40
C GLY A 136 -19.24 21.72 14.86
N LEU A 137 -20.08 22.62 14.35
CA LEU A 137 -21.53 22.47 14.24
C LEU A 137 -22.07 23.63 13.38
N ARG A 138 -22.69 23.31 12.24
CA ARG A 138 -23.43 24.29 11.44
C ARG A 138 -24.66 24.76 12.23
N LEU A 139 -24.69 26.02 12.64
CA LEU A 139 -25.92 26.75 12.97
C LEU A 139 -26.19 27.73 11.84
N GLY A 140 -27.23 27.46 11.05
CA GLY A 140 -27.58 28.30 9.91
C GLY A 140 -28.79 27.87 9.08
N ASP A 141 -29.72 27.10 9.65
CA ASP A 141 -31.10 27.02 9.14
C ASP A 141 -32.03 27.61 10.21
N ALA A 142 -32.00 28.93 10.32
CA ALA A 142 -33.00 29.72 11.02
C ALA A 142 -33.18 31.04 10.26
N GLY A 143 -33.73 30.93 9.04
CA GLY A 143 -34.29 32.05 8.31
C GLY A 143 -35.76 32.22 8.69
N TYR A 144 -36.05 33.26 9.46
CA TYR A 144 -37.39 33.75 9.74
C TYR A 144 -37.86 34.62 8.56
N ALA A 145 -39.04 34.36 8.00
CA ALA A 145 -39.76 35.30 7.16
C ALA A 145 -41.26 34.94 7.09
N GLY A 146 -42.13 35.89 7.49
CA GLY A 146 -43.54 35.96 7.12
C GLY A 146 -44.52 35.54 8.20
#